data_AF-A0A9E5HDY6-F1
#
_entry.id   AF-A0A9E5HDY6-F1
#
_cell.length_a   1.000
_cell.length_b   1.000
_cell.length_c   1.000
_cell.angle_alpha   90.00
_cell.angle_beta   90.00
_cell.angle_gamma   90.00
#
_symmetry.space_group_name_H-M   'P 1'
#
loop_
_entity.id
_entity.type
_entity.pdbx_description
1 polymer ?
#
loop_
_entity_poly.entity_id
_entity_poly.type
_entity_poly.pdbx_seq_one_letter_code
_entity_poly.pdbx_strand_id
1 'polypeptide(L)'
;MNILNSREGFILSETYRDSLLPGVILFKSEESKSIEFYMMFIATGISTELSDIGYNDEFQNIYAKYESVNEMINRVEIKHNLNNLLTVNYSLFSLLIEYMRTNNIEYVVNKFNINIGDFIKISKEVSELSKKLFTLYDDIEFENIHKIFNNKLVMKSMI
;
A
#
# COMPACT_ATOMS: atom_id res chain seq x y z
N MET A 1 15.27 -12.65 -17.60
CA MET A 1 14.35 -13.23 -16.61
C MET A 1 12.95 -12.81 -17.03
N ASN A 2 12.09 -13.75 -17.44
CA ASN A 2 10.81 -13.40 -18.07
C ASN A 2 9.75 -13.20 -16.96
N ILE A 3 9.72 -12.02 -16.33
CA ILE A 3 8.78 -11.68 -15.24
C ILE A 3 7.33 -11.93 -15.66
N LEU A 4 7.00 -11.74 -16.94
CA LEU A 4 5.65 -11.97 -17.48
C LEU A 4 5.12 -13.40 -17.26
N ASN A 5 6.01 -14.39 -17.11
CA ASN A 5 5.64 -15.79 -16.84
C ASN A 5 5.90 -16.19 -15.39
N SER A 6 6.28 -15.25 -14.53
CA SER A 6 6.54 -15.51 -13.11
C SER A 6 5.30 -15.18 -12.28
N ARG A 7 5.24 -15.71 -11.05
CA ARG A 7 4.12 -15.42 -10.13
C ARG A 7 4.00 -13.91 -9.88
N GLU A 8 5.14 -13.22 -9.81
CA GLU A 8 5.24 -11.77 -9.65
C GLU A 8 4.62 -11.02 -10.84
N GLY A 9 4.92 -11.42 -12.08
CA GLY A 9 4.29 -10.82 -13.25
C GLY A 9 2.80 -11.08 -13.33
N PHE A 10 2.35 -12.28 -12.94
CA PHE A 10 0.92 -12.60 -12.84
C PHE A 10 0.21 -11.70 -11.82
N ILE A 11 0.80 -11.48 -10.65
CA ILE A 11 0.23 -10.58 -9.64
C ILE A 11 0.10 -9.16 -10.19
N LEU A 12 1.16 -8.63 -10.80
CA LEU A 12 1.17 -7.27 -11.37
C LEU A 12 0.16 -7.13 -12.52
N SER A 13 0.04 -8.13 -13.39
CA SER A 13 -0.95 -8.14 -14.47
C SER A 13 -2.37 -8.20 -13.95
N GLU A 14 -2.61 -9.01 -12.91
CA GLU A 14 -3.94 -9.11 -12.31
C GLU A 14 -4.28 -7.79 -11.63
N THR A 15 -3.37 -7.16 -10.88
CA THR A 15 -3.65 -5.90 -10.17
C THR A 15 -3.72 -4.66 -11.07
N TYR A 16 -3.10 -4.69 -12.25
CA TYR A 16 -2.90 -3.53 -13.14
C TYR A 16 -2.22 -2.34 -12.44
N ARG A 17 -1.26 -2.64 -11.55
CA ARG A 17 -0.61 -1.64 -10.67
C ARG A 17 0.89 -1.93 -10.57
N ASP A 18 1.68 -1.32 -11.44
CA ASP A 18 3.14 -1.48 -11.45
C ASP A 18 3.80 -0.98 -10.17
N SER A 19 3.17 -0.01 -9.50
CA SER A 19 3.64 0.54 -8.22
C SER A 19 3.67 -0.48 -7.07
N LEU A 20 3.04 -1.65 -7.24
CA LEU A 20 3.13 -2.78 -6.31
C LEU A 20 4.42 -3.59 -6.43
N LEU A 21 5.21 -3.40 -7.50
CA LEU A 21 6.43 -4.16 -7.77
C LEU A 21 7.39 -4.25 -6.56
N PRO A 22 7.65 -3.19 -5.79
CA PRO A 22 8.50 -3.27 -4.59
C PRO A 22 7.93 -4.22 -3.54
N GLY A 23 6.63 -4.11 -3.27
CA GLY A 23 5.93 -4.99 -2.34
C GLY A 23 5.89 -6.43 -2.82
N VAL A 24 5.72 -6.68 -4.12
CA VAL A 24 5.75 -8.02 -4.73
C VAL A 24 7.13 -8.67 -4.57
N ILE A 25 8.21 -7.93 -4.81
CA ILE A 25 9.58 -8.43 -4.63
C ILE A 25 9.83 -8.78 -3.15
N LEU A 26 9.50 -7.85 -2.24
CA LEU A 26 9.71 -8.04 -0.81
C LEU A 26 8.85 -9.17 -0.23
N PHE A 27 7.62 -9.34 -0.73
CA PHE A 27 6.70 -10.39 -0.26
C PHE A 27 7.34 -11.78 -0.40
N LYS A 28 8.12 -11.99 -1.46
CA LYS A 28 8.81 -13.25 -1.70
C LYS A 28 10.06 -13.43 -0.84
N SER A 29 10.78 -12.35 -0.55
CA SER A 29 12.05 -12.42 0.18
C SER A 29 11.89 -12.48 1.70
N GLU A 30 10.74 -12.08 2.25
CA GLU A 30 10.51 -12.07 3.70
C GLU A 30 9.84 -13.35 4.22
N GLU A 31 10.53 -14.05 5.13
CA GLU A 31 10.01 -15.25 5.82
C GLU A 31 8.82 -14.93 6.73
N SER A 32 8.83 -13.77 7.39
CA SER A 32 7.74 -13.28 8.24
C SER A 32 7.47 -11.81 7.93
N LYS A 33 6.18 -11.44 7.83
CA LYS A 33 5.75 -10.09 7.45
C LYS A 33 4.97 -9.46 8.60
N SER A 34 5.32 -8.24 8.98
CA SER A 34 4.57 -7.48 9.98
C SER A 34 3.35 -6.82 9.36
N ILE A 35 2.42 -6.34 10.18
CA ILE A 35 1.25 -5.59 9.66
C ILE A 35 1.68 -4.33 8.90
N GLU A 36 2.74 -3.67 9.34
CA GLU A 36 3.33 -2.52 8.66
C GLU A 36 3.83 -2.88 7.26
N PHE A 37 4.37 -4.09 7.07
CA PHE A 37 4.73 -4.57 5.74
C PHE A 37 3.51 -4.65 4.82
N TYR A 38 2.42 -5.29 5.26
CA TYR A 38 1.20 -5.42 4.46
C TYR A 38 0.57 -4.05 4.15
N MET A 39 0.58 -3.15 5.12
CA MET A 39 0.06 -1.79 4.95
C MET A 39 0.90 -0.96 4.00
N MET A 40 2.23 -1.09 4.06
CA MET A 40 3.12 -0.45 3.10
C MET A 40 2.89 -1.01 1.69
N PHE A 41 2.77 -2.33 1.56
CA PHE A 41 2.49 -2.98 0.29
C PHE A 41 1.22 -2.41 -0.33
N ILE A 42 0.12 -2.37 0.42
CA ILE A 42 -1.13 -1.80 -0.07
C ILE A 42 -0.96 -0.31 -0.41
N ALA A 43 -0.32 0.47 0.46
CA ALA A 43 -0.11 1.91 0.24
C ALA A 43 0.65 2.19 -1.08
N THR A 44 1.67 1.40 -1.42
CA THR A 44 2.37 1.54 -2.71
C THR A 44 1.47 1.30 -3.91
N GLY A 45 0.43 0.48 -3.77
CA GLY A 45 -0.53 0.22 -4.83
C GLY A 45 -1.53 1.34 -5.08
N ILE A 46 -1.72 2.28 -4.14
CA ILE A 46 -2.76 3.32 -4.23
C ILE A 46 -2.18 4.58 -4.84
N SER A 47 -2.80 5.07 -5.92
CA SER A 47 -2.33 6.23 -6.69
C SER A 47 -2.70 7.59 -6.08
N THR A 48 -3.22 7.61 -4.85
CA THR A 48 -3.64 8.86 -4.20
C THR A 48 -2.44 9.56 -3.62
N GLU A 49 -2.08 10.73 -4.14
CA GLU A 49 -1.06 11.58 -3.57
C GLU A 49 -1.62 12.35 -2.37
N LEU A 50 -0.93 12.24 -1.22
CA LEU A 50 -1.18 13.05 -0.04
C LEU A 50 -0.04 14.05 0.11
N SER A 51 -0.34 15.23 0.67
CA SER A 51 0.71 16.17 1.08
C SER A 51 1.74 15.45 1.94
N ASP A 52 3.02 15.72 1.71
CA ASP A 52 4.12 14.98 2.36
C ASP A 52 4.01 15.09 3.89
N ILE A 53 3.65 13.99 4.52
CA ILE A 53 3.49 13.87 5.96
C ILE A 53 4.83 13.29 6.40
N GLY A 54 5.61 14.10 7.12
CA GLY A 54 7.01 13.80 7.40
C GLY A 54 7.29 12.38 7.89
N TYR A 55 8.50 11.91 7.60
CA TYR A 55 9.01 10.61 7.99
C TYR A 55 8.83 10.33 9.49
N ASN A 56 8.29 9.15 9.83
CA ASN A 56 8.18 8.69 11.21
C ASN A 56 9.24 7.63 11.50
N ASP A 57 10.18 7.95 12.40
CA ASP A 57 11.30 7.08 12.79
C ASP A 57 10.86 5.69 13.27
N GLU A 58 9.63 5.57 13.79
CA GLU A 58 9.04 4.27 14.19
C GLU A 58 9.07 3.23 13.06
N PHE A 59 8.93 3.67 11.82
CA PHE A 59 8.82 2.78 10.65
C PHE A 59 10.08 2.75 9.80
N GLN A 60 11.20 3.27 10.32
CA GLN A 60 12.47 3.39 9.60
C GLN A 60 12.91 2.06 8.94
N ASN A 61 12.71 0.94 9.63
CA ASN A 61 13.07 -0.38 9.09
C ASN A 61 12.22 -0.78 7.86
N ILE A 62 10.92 -0.49 7.88
CA ILE A 62 10.03 -0.78 6.74
C ILE A 62 10.34 0.17 5.59
N TYR A 63 10.54 1.45 5.89
CA TYR A 63 10.95 2.45 4.91
C TYR A 63 12.25 2.05 4.21
N ALA A 64 13.31 1.74 4.96
CA ALA A 64 14.60 1.35 4.40
C ALA A 64 14.51 0.13 3.46
N LYS A 65 13.66 -0.86 3.79
CA LYS A 65 13.43 -2.03 2.92
C LYS A 65 12.79 -1.65 1.59
N TYR A 66 11.72 -0.86 1.64
CA TYR A 66 11.03 -0.40 0.43
C TYR A 66 11.90 0.55 -0.40
N GLU A 67 12.66 1.44 0.23
CA GLU A 67 13.62 2.33 -0.45
C GLU A 67 14.70 1.55 -1.18
N SER A 68 15.28 0.54 -0.52
CA SER A 68 16.33 -0.27 -1.13
C SER A 68 15.83 -0.98 -2.40
N VAL A 69 14.61 -1.52 -2.36
CA VAL A 69 14.01 -2.17 -3.53
C VAL A 69 13.59 -1.17 -4.60
N ASN A 70 12.99 -0.03 -4.23
CA ASN A 70 12.68 1.05 -5.16
C ASN A 70 13.93 1.56 -5.88
N GLU A 71 15.02 1.78 -5.15
CA GLU A 71 16.27 2.23 -5.74
C GLU A 71 16.82 1.19 -6.73
N MET A 72 16.76 -0.09 -6.38
CA MET A 72 17.15 -1.17 -7.28
C MET A 72 16.32 -1.15 -8.57
N ILE A 73 14.99 -1.02 -8.48
CA ILE A 73 14.09 -0.95 -9.64
C ILE A 73 14.41 0.29 -10.48
N ASN A 74 14.44 1.46 -9.85
CA ASN A 74 14.69 2.74 -10.51
C ASN A 74 16.04 2.77 -11.24
N ARG A 75 17.08 2.14 -10.68
CA ARG A 75 18.38 1.99 -11.36
C ARG A 75 18.26 1.17 -12.66
N VAL A 76 17.42 0.13 -12.68
CA VAL A 76 17.16 -0.66 -13.90
C VAL A 76 16.35 0.18 -14.90
N GLU A 77 15.30 0.86 -14.45
CA GLU A 77 14.46 1.73 -15.30
C GLU A 77 15.27 2.83 -15.98
N ILE A 78 16.12 3.53 -15.23
CA ILE A 78 17.03 4.57 -15.73
C ILE A 78 17.97 3.99 -16.80
N LYS A 79 18.55 2.81 -16.56
CA LYS A 79 19.42 2.14 -17.53
C LYS A 79 18.71 1.82 -18.85
N HIS A 80 17.39 1.67 -18.81
CA HIS A 80 16.53 1.43 -19.96
C HIS A 80 15.85 2.70 -20.50
N ASN A 81 16.28 3.90 -20.06
CA ASN A 81 15.73 5.20 -20.45
C ASN A 81 14.22 5.37 -20.17
N LEU A 82 13.74 4.74 -19.10
CA LEU A 82 12.40 4.98 -18.58
C LEU A 82 12.43 6.19 -17.63
N ASN A 83 11.44 7.09 -17.76
CA ASN A 83 11.41 8.37 -17.04
C ASN A 83 10.45 8.38 -15.83
N ASN A 84 9.68 7.31 -15.64
CA ASN A 84 8.68 7.23 -14.57
C ASN A 84 9.24 6.43 -13.40
N LEU A 85 9.97 7.10 -12.50
CA LEU A 85 10.52 6.47 -11.32
C LEU A 85 9.40 6.10 -10.33
N LEU A 86 9.48 4.89 -9.78
CA LEU A 86 8.59 4.47 -8.71
C LEU A 86 8.88 5.27 -7.43
N THR A 87 7.81 5.82 -6.85
CA THR A 87 7.82 6.50 -5.55
C THR A 87 7.07 5.67 -4.52
N VAL A 88 7.49 5.76 -3.25
CA VAL A 88 6.78 5.15 -2.12
C VAL A 88 5.91 6.20 -1.47
N ASN A 89 4.66 5.86 -1.19
CA ASN A 89 3.71 6.78 -0.57
C ASN A 89 3.70 6.63 0.96
N TYR A 90 4.71 7.20 1.62
CA TYR A 90 4.86 7.14 3.09
C TYR A 90 3.75 7.86 3.83
N SER A 91 3.28 8.96 3.25
CA SER A 91 2.12 9.72 3.70
C SER A 91 0.89 8.85 3.82
N LEU A 92 0.56 8.12 2.75
CA LEU A 92 -0.57 7.20 2.76
C LEU A 92 -0.36 6.05 3.73
N PHE A 93 0.82 5.44 3.75
CA PHE A 93 1.13 4.41 4.73
C PHE A 93 0.89 4.89 6.18
N SER A 94 1.38 6.07 6.54
CA SER A 94 1.21 6.67 7.86
C SER A 94 -0.26 6.88 8.19
N LEU A 95 -1.04 7.38 7.23
CA LEU A 95 -2.48 7.54 7.37
C LEU A 95 -3.19 6.23 7.67
N LEU A 96 -2.88 5.19 6.90
CA LEU A 96 -3.54 3.90 7.05
C LEU A 96 -3.18 3.21 8.37
N ILE A 97 -1.90 3.30 8.80
CA ILE A 97 -1.47 2.77 10.09
C ILE A 97 -2.13 3.50 11.26
N GLU A 98 -2.18 4.83 11.21
CA GLU A 98 -2.84 5.61 12.25
C GLU A 98 -4.30 5.23 12.38
N TYR A 99 -4.98 5.05 11.26
CA TYR A 99 -6.36 4.62 11.23
C TYR A 99 -6.55 3.22 11.80
N MET A 100 -5.68 2.28 11.46
CA MET A 100 -5.70 0.94 12.04
C MET A 100 -5.55 0.95 13.56
N ARG A 101 -4.66 1.81 14.09
CA ARG A 101 -4.40 1.91 15.53
C ARG A 101 -5.54 2.56 16.29
N THR A 102 -6.10 3.63 15.74
CA THR A 102 -7.06 4.49 16.45
C THR A 102 -8.50 4.11 16.17
N ASN A 103 -8.76 3.46 15.04
CA ASN A 103 -10.09 3.18 14.52
C ASN A 103 -10.99 4.43 14.43
N ASN A 104 -10.40 5.63 14.37
CA ASN A 104 -11.10 6.91 14.48
C ASN A 104 -10.90 7.76 13.20
N ILE A 105 -11.95 7.87 12.39
CA ILE A 105 -11.91 8.60 11.11
C ILE A 105 -11.67 10.09 11.36
N GLU A 106 -12.43 10.71 12.27
CA GLU A 106 -12.35 12.14 12.56
C GLU A 106 -10.94 12.56 13.00
N TYR A 107 -10.34 11.77 13.89
CA TYR A 107 -8.96 12.00 14.32
C TYR A 107 -7.97 11.93 13.15
N VAL A 108 -8.08 10.89 12.31
CA VAL A 108 -7.18 10.67 11.17
C VAL A 108 -7.33 11.79 10.13
N VAL A 109 -8.55 12.13 9.72
CA VAL A 109 -8.77 13.17 8.70
C VAL A 109 -8.25 14.53 9.17
N ASN A 110 -8.40 14.84 10.46
CA ASN A 110 -7.84 16.05 11.06
C ASN A 110 -6.31 16.01 11.15
N LYS A 111 -5.72 14.89 11.62
CA LYS A 111 -4.26 14.73 11.76
C LYS A 111 -3.53 14.88 10.43
N PHE A 112 -4.10 14.34 9.36
CA PHE A 112 -3.50 14.33 8.03
C PHE A 112 -4.03 15.44 7.11
N ASN A 113 -4.90 16.32 7.62
CA ASN A 113 -5.49 17.43 6.87
C ASN A 113 -6.12 16.99 5.54
N ILE A 114 -6.86 15.88 5.55
CA ILE A 114 -7.62 15.39 4.40
C ILE A 114 -9.12 15.54 4.66
N ASN A 115 -9.93 15.64 3.62
CA ASN A 115 -11.38 15.61 3.82
C ASN A 115 -11.90 14.17 3.96
N ILE A 116 -13.08 14.02 4.57
CA ILE A 116 -13.70 12.72 4.80
C ILE A 116 -14.05 11.98 3.50
N GLY A 117 -14.34 12.70 2.41
CA GLY A 117 -14.62 12.12 1.10
C GLY A 117 -13.40 11.39 0.53
N ASP A 118 -12.23 12.03 0.61
CA ASP A 118 -10.95 11.46 0.18
C ASP A 118 -10.57 10.27 1.05
N PHE A 119 -10.76 10.35 2.37
CA PHE A 119 -10.55 9.21 3.26
C PHE A 119 -11.43 8.01 2.90
N ILE A 120 -12.71 8.24 2.59
CA ILE A 120 -13.65 7.20 2.16
C ILE A 120 -13.20 6.57 0.84
N LYS A 121 -12.75 7.39 -0.12
CA LYS A 121 -12.21 6.91 -1.40
C LYS A 121 -10.98 6.03 -1.19
N ILE A 122 -10.00 6.52 -0.41
CA ILE A 122 -8.80 5.78 -0.04
C ILE A 122 -9.17 4.45 0.62
N SER A 123 -10.08 4.48 1.61
CA SER A 123 -10.51 3.27 2.34
C SER A 123 -11.15 2.23 1.41
N LYS A 124 -11.94 2.69 0.43
CA LYS A 124 -12.52 1.82 -0.59
C LYS A 124 -11.44 1.18 -1.47
N GLU A 125 -10.50 1.96 -1.97
CA GLU A 125 -9.42 1.41 -2.80
C GLU A 125 -8.53 0.43 -2.02
N VAL A 126 -8.23 0.72 -0.75
CA VAL A 126 -7.51 -0.18 0.16
C VAL A 126 -8.27 -1.48 0.36
N SER A 127 -9.59 -1.41 0.62
CA SER A 127 -10.46 -2.58 0.78
C SER A 127 -10.51 -3.46 -0.48
N GLU A 128 -10.62 -2.85 -1.66
CA GLU A 128 -10.67 -3.56 -2.93
C GLU A 128 -9.32 -4.21 -3.27
N LEU A 129 -8.23 -3.45 -3.10
CA LEU A 129 -6.88 -3.95 -3.38
C LEU A 129 -6.49 -5.07 -2.42
N SER A 130 -6.75 -4.92 -1.12
CA SER A 130 -6.48 -5.97 -0.13
C SER A 130 -7.29 -7.24 -0.41
N LYS A 131 -8.58 -7.14 -0.79
CA LYS A 131 -9.36 -8.32 -1.19
C LYS A 131 -8.76 -9.01 -2.41
N LYS A 132 -8.27 -8.23 -3.38
CA LYS A 132 -7.62 -8.77 -4.58
C LYS A 132 -6.30 -9.45 -4.25
N LEU A 133 -5.47 -8.85 -3.41
CA LEU A 133 -4.22 -9.43 -2.94
C LEU A 133 -4.44 -10.70 -2.12
N PHE A 134 -5.50 -10.75 -1.29
CA PHE A 134 -5.92 -11.99 -0.62
C PHE A 134 -6.18 -13.11 -1.63
N THR A 135 -6.96 -12.87 -2.70
CA THR A 135 -7.22 -13.88 -3.73
C THR A 135 -5.94 -14.35 -4.45
N LEU A 136 -4.95 -13.47 -4.63
CA LEU A 136 -3.71 -13.78 -5.35
C LEU A 136 -2.65 -14.50 -4.48
N TYR A 137 -2.62 -14.19 -3.19
CA TYR A 137 -1.62 -14.69 -2.24
C TYR A 137 -2.15 -15.77 -1.29
N ASP A 138 -3.46 -15.85 -1.09
CA ASP A 138 -4.12 -16.67 -0.06
C ASP A 138 -3.57 -16.38 1.35
N ASP A 139 -3.26 -15.11 1.62
CA ASP A 139 -2.69 -14.64 2.88
C ASP A 139 -3.74 -13.89 3.70
N ILE A 140 -4.06 -14.44 4.87
CA ILE A 140 -5.18 -13.99 5.73
C ILE A 140 -5.03 -12.53 6.18
N GLU A 141 -3.82 -11.99 6.27
CA GLU A 141 -3.63 -10.61 6.69
C GLU A 141 -4.21 -9.63 5.68
N PHE A 142 -4.18 -9.94 4.38
CA PHE A 142 -4.88 -9.14 3.38
C PHE A 142 -6.41 -9.20 3.58
N GLU A 143 -6.96 -10.34 4.01
CA GLU A 143 -8.39 -10.44 4.31
C GLU A 143 -8.78 -9.64 5.56
N ASN A 144 -7.93 -9.63 6.58
CA ASN A 144 -8.11 -8.84 7.78
C ASN A 144 -8.15 -7.34 7.44
N ILE A 145 -7.21 -6.87 6.63
CA ILE A 145 -7.16 -5.48 6.16
C ILE A 145 -8.43 -5.16 5.36
N HIS A 146 -8.84 -6.03 4.43
CA HIS A 146 -10.10 -5.84 3.71
C HIS A 146 -11.28 -5.62 4.66
N LYS A 147 -11.44 -6.46 5.69
CA LYS A 147 -12.54 -6.34 6.65
C LYS A 147 -12.52 -5.01 7.42
N ILE A 148 -11.33 -4.54 7.84
CA ILE A 148 -11.16 -3.27 8.56
C ILE A 148 -11.65 -2.09 7.71
N PHE A 149 -11.24 -2.04 6.44
CA PHE A 149 -11.55 -0.92 5.55
C PHE A 149 -12.91 -1.03 4.85
N ASN A 150 -13.46 -2.25 4.69
CA ASN A 150 -14.79 -2.48 4.12
C ASN A 150 -15.92 -2.14 5.08
N ASN A 151 -15.84 -2.60 6.34
CA ASN A 151 -16.96 -2.54 7.29
C ASN A 151 -17.41 -1.10 7.64
N LYS A 152 -16.55 -0.12 7.42
CA LYS A 152 -16.82 1.28 7.79
C LYS A 152 -17.33 2.17 6.66
N LEU A 153 -17.27 1.69 5.41
CA LEU A 153 -17.96 2.34 4.29
C LEU A 153 -19.49 2.24 4.42
N VAL A 154 -19.97 1.25 5.19
CA VAL A 154 -21.40 1.02 5.44
C VAL A 154 -21.99 2.01 6.46
N MET A 155 -21.18 2.75 7.23
CA MET A 155 -21.69 3.85 8.09
C MET A 155 -22.09 5.11 7.31
N LYS A 156 -22.32 5.00 5.98
CA LYS A 156 -22.97 6.03 5.16
C LYS A 156 -24.44 5.75 4.88
N SER A 157 -25.06 4.74 5.51
CA SER A 157 -26.51 4.50 5.40
C SER A 157 -27.31 4.86 6.67
N MET A 158 -26.74 5.58 7.62
CA MET A 158 -27.46 6.09 8.80
C MET A 158 -27.10 7.56 9.07
N ILE A 159 -27.61 8.44 8.21
CA ILE A 159 -27.95 9.83 8.55
C ILE A 159 -29.36 10.06 8.00
#